data_AF-A0A6J4CW86-F1
#
_entry.id   AF-A0A6J4CW86-F1
#
_cell.length_a   1.000
_cell.length_b   1.000
_cell.length_c   1.000
_cell.angle_alpha   90.00
_cell.angle_beta   90.00
_cell.angle_gamma   90.00
#
_symmetry.space_group_name_H-M   'P 1'
#
loop_
_entity.id
_entity.type
_entity.pdbx_description
1 polymer ?
#
loop_
_entity_poly.entity_id
_entity_poly.type
_entity_poly.pdbx_seq_one_letter_code
_entity_poly.pdbx_strand_id
1 'polypeptide(L)'
;MMAVFFLHNIPKWLTFYASFLNTRAIFRHWISWDAMSAPMGKTLQPAHYGILFYSKGELKGRFKEIRYPHKKDRKGTLLKDYGGKKQMLHPFGPLCSDVWSDIHRIRHAKKRDKHPCQLPPHLLERLILMSMEEGEVILDPFLGTGTTAIAAKRLQRNFIGFEKDWHYCQIAREKVDTEKFISKLGNVYVSFYLHEVITLREYDWPNLKDFFEIPQIIKDIDTQKIRLRG
;
A
#
# COMPACT_ATOMS: atom_id res chain seq x y z
N MET A 1 18.63 -18.06 -2.10
CA MET A 1 17.31 -17.71 -2.67
C MET A 1 16.88 -16.37 -2.08
N MET A 2 16.55 -15.40 -2.93
CA MET A 2 16.16 -14.05 -2.52
C MET A 2 14.66 -14.01 -2.18
N ALA A 3 14.31 -13.53 -1.00
CA ALA A 3 12.92 -13.40 -0.53
C ALA A 3 12.73 -12.09 0.24
N VAL A 4 11.55 -11.50 0.15
CA VAL A 4 11.13 -10.34 0.93
C VAL A 4 10.09 -10.76 1.96
N PHE A 5 10.06 -10.09 3.10
CA PHE A 5 9.16 -10.40 4.20
C PHE A 5 8.61 -9.12 4.81
N PHE A 6 7.31 -9.11 5.06
CA PHE A 6 6.60 -8.02 5.73
C PHE A 6 5.92 -8.54 7.00
N LEU A 7 6.09 -7.82 8.12
CA LEU A 7 5.44 -8.15 9.39
C LEU A 7 4.69 -6.95 9.93
N HIS A 8 3.36 -7.04 9.97
CA HIS A 8 2.49 -6.00 10.49
C HIS A 8 2.11 -6.26 11.95
N ASN A 9 2.37 -5.30 12.84
CA ASN A 9 1.92 -5.36 14.24
C ASN A 9 1.99 -3.97 14.91
N ILE A 10 1.54 -3.86 16.16
CA ILE A 10 1.79 -2.66 16.96
C ILE A 10 3.29 -2.56 17.30
N PRO A 11 3.85 -1.32 17.42
CA PRO A 11 5.27 -1.12 17.65
C PRO A 11 5.86 -1.91 18.83
N LYS A 12 5.09 -2.04 19.92
CA LYS A 12 5.49 -2.82 21.10
C LYS A 12 5.93 -4.25 20.76
N TRP A 13 5.22 -4.95 19.89
CA TRP A 13 5.56 -6.33 19.54
C TRP A 13 6.63 -6.40 18.45
N LEU A 14 6.64 -5.42 17.55
CA LEU A 14 7.63 -5.34 16.48
C LEU A 14 9.06 -5.18 17.01
N THR A 15 9.28 -4.57 18.17
CA THR A 15 10.62 -4.50 18.77
C THR A 15 11.17 -5.90 19.07
N PHE A 16 10.33 -6.80 19.62
CA PHE A 16 10.72 -8.19 19.89
C PHE A 16 10.98 -8.96 18.59
N TYR A 17 10.07 -8.82 17.62
CA TYR A 17 10.22 -9.52 16.35
C TYR A 17 11.40 -9.01 15.52
N ALA A 18 11.66 -7.70 15.51
CA ALA A 18 12.81 -7.12 14.85
C ALA A 18 14.13 -7.64 15.44
N SER A 19 14.23 -7.72 16.78
CA SER A 19 15.39 -8.32 17.45
C SER A 19 15.66 -9.75 16.97
N PHE A 20 14.61 -10.58 16.90
CA PHE A 20 14.72 -11.93 16.37
C PHE A 20 15.10 -11.95 14.87
N LEU A 21 14.44 -11.13 14.04
CA LEU A 21 14.65 -11.11 12.59
C LEU A 21 16.04 -10.59 12.19
N ASN A 22 16.61 -9.66 12.96
CA ASN A 22 17.97 -9.13 12.74
C ASN A 22 19.04 -10.21 12.75
N THR A 23 18.79 -11.35 13.41
CA THR A 23 19.70 -12.50 13.43
C THR A 23 19.57 -13.43 12.21
N ARG A 24 18.55 -13.23 11.36
CA ARG A 24 18.12 -14.20 10.32
C ARG A 24 17.89 -13.57 8.95
N ALA A 25 17.72 -12.26 8.87
CA ALA A 25 17.40 -11.52 7.66
C ALA A 25 17.95 -10.09 7.74
N ILE A 26 18.01 -9.44 6.59
CA ILE A 26 18.52 -8.07 6.44
C ILE A 26 17.36 -7.11 6.63
N PHE A 27 17.44 -6.24 7.64
CA PHE A 27 16.48 -5.16 7.84
C PHE A 27 16.53 -4.18 6.68
N ARG A 28 15.36 -3.76 6.19
CA ARG A 28 15.23 -2.78 5.10
C ARG A 28 14.55 -1.51 5.58
N HIS A 29 13.31 -1.62 6.04
CA HIS A 29 12.54 -0.47 6.50
C HIS A 29 11.63 -0.83 7.66
N TRP A 30 11.35 0.18 8.50
CA TRP A 30 10.24 0.16 9.43
C TRP A 30 9.18 1.12 8.90
N ILE A 31 8.13 0.59 8.30
CA ILE A 31 7.06 1.43 7.75
C ILE A 31 6.07 1.75 8.87
N SER A 32 5.85 3.03 9.16
CA SER A 32 4.84 3.51 10.08
C SER A 32 3.53 3.74 9.32
N TRP A 33 2.49 2.99 9.67
CA TRP A 33 1.16 3.10 9.07
C TRP A 33 0.16 3.70 10.05
N ASP A 34 -0.31 4.90 9.74
CA ASP A 34 -1.21 5.68 10.58
C ASP A 34 -2.53 4.94 10.85
N ALA A 35 -2.80 4.75 12.14
CA ALA A 35 -4.01 4.12 12.64
C ALA A 35 -5.07 5.16 13.05
N MET A 36 -4.70 6.45 13.13
CA MET A 36 -5.49 7.57 13.61
C MET A 36 -6.12 7.28 14.99
N SER A 37 -5.40 7.57 16.07
CA SER A 37 -5.92 7.50 17.45
C SER A 37 -6.63 8.79 17.86
N ALA A 38 -7.71 8.67 18.64
CA ALA A 38 -8.32 9.84 19.28
C ALA A 38 -7.40 10.40 20.38
N PRO A 39 -7.28 11.73 20.53
CA PRO A 39 -6.46 12.33 21.58
C PRO A 39 -7.16 12.19 22.94
N MET A 40 -6.86 11.13 23.69
CA MET A 40 -7.47 10.85 25.01
C MET A 40 -6.68 11.45 26.20
N GLY A 41 -5.58 12.16 25.94
CA GLY A 41 -4.71 12.77 26.95
C GLY A 41 -3.86 11.77 27.76
N LYS A 42 -3.19 12.27 28.81
CA LYS A 42 -2.39 11.54 29.82
C LYS A 42 -1.05 10.93 29.37
N THR A 43 -0.91 10.52 28.11
CA THR A 43 0.37 10.02 27.54
C THR A 43 0.33 10.03 26.01
N LEU A 44 1.46 9.76 25.36
CA LEU A 44 1.51 9.49 23.92
C LEU A 44 0.72 8.21 23.62
N GLN A 45 -0.39 8.37 22.90
CA GLN A 45 -1.24 7.25 22.51
C GLN A 45 -0.64 6.52 21.30
N PRO A 46 -0.67 5.17 21.26
CA PRO A 46 -0.31 4.43 20.05
C PRO A 46 -1.20 4.84 18.87
N ALA A 47 -0.61 5.60 17.94
CA ALA A 47 -1.32 6.18 16.80
C ALA A 47 -1.05 5.47 15.48
N HIS A 48 -0.20 4.43 15.46
CA HIS A 48 0.19 3.73 14.24
C HIS A 48 0.46 2.24 14.48
N TYR A 49 0.37 1.46 13.41
CA TYR A 49 1.00 0.14 13.33
C TYR A 49 2.35 0.28 12.64
N GLY A 50 3.26 -0.65 12.91
CA GLY A 50 4.45 -0.80 12.08
C GLY A 50 4.27 -1.94 11.09
N ILE A 51 4.98 -1.85 9.97
CA ILE A 51 5.21 -2.94 9.04
C ILE A 51 6.72 -3.06 8.89
N LEU A 52 7.30 -4.09 9.50
CA LEU A 52 8.71 -4.40 9.30
C LEU A 52 8.91 -4.96 7.90
N PHE A 53 9.88 -4.43 7.17
CA PHE A 53 10.30 -4.94 5.87
C PHE A 53 11.73 -5.49 5.98
N TYR A 54 11.86 -6.78 5.72
CA TYR A 54 13.13 -7.52 5.70
C TYR A 54 13.33 -8.23 4.36
N SER A 55 14.57 -8.62 4.08
CA SER A 55 14.88 -9.52 2.98
C SER A 55 15.90 -10.59 3.37
N LYS A 56 15.84 -11.74 2.71
CA LYS A 56 16.96 -12.70 2.63
C LYS A 56 17.80 -12.37 1.41
N GLY A 57 19.04 -11.95 1.66
CA GLY A 57 19.96 -11.49 0.62
C GLY A 57 19.69 -10.06 0.14
N GLU A 58 20.52 -9.59 -0.79
CA GLU A 58 20.42 -8.25 -1.36
C GLU A 58 19.20 -8.07 -2.27
N LEU A 59 18.60 -6.88 -2.23
CA LEU A 59 17.38 -6.59 -2.98
C LEU A 59 17.59 -6.47 -4.49
N LYS A 60 18.82 -6.25 -5.00
CA LYS A 60 19.20 -6.24 -6.44
C LYS A 60 18.08 -5.78 -7.41
N GLY A 61 17.50 -4.60 -7.19
CA GLY A 61 16.45 -4.04 -8.07
C GLY A 61 15.03 -4.61 -7.90
N ARG A 62 14.78 -5.44 -6.88
CA ARG A 62 13.43 -5.89 -6.47
C ARG A 62 12.61 -4.77 -5.85
N PHE A 63 13.24 -3.90 -5.08
CA PHE A 63 12.55 -2.73 -4.56
C PHE A 63 12.21 -1.79 -5.71
N LYS A 64 10.93 -1.50 -5.89
CA LYS A 64 10.44 -0.54 -6.85
C LYS A 64 10.03 0.71 -6.12
N GLU A 65 10.61 1.83 -6.53
CA GLU A 65 10.14 3.13 -6.08
C GLU A 65 8.68 3.29 -6.48
N ILE A 66 7.85 3.65 -5.50
CA ILE A 66 6.42 3.85 -5.69
C ILE A 66 6.06 5.29 -5.37
N ARG A 67 5.05 5.81 -6.08
CA ARG A 67 4.46 7.13 -5.82
C ARG A 67 3.06 7.00 -5.28
N TYR A 68 2.62 8.04 -4.59
CA TYR A 68 1.24 8.21 -4.13
C TYR A 68 0.75 9.63 -4.48
N PRO A 69 -0.57 9.84 -4.63
CA PRO A 69 -1.11 11.13 -4.99
C PRO A 69 -0.66 12.26 -4.07
N HIS A 70 -0.45 13.44 -4.65
CA HIS A 70 -0.25 14.65 -3.87
C HIS A 70 -1.36 14.87 -2.83
N LYS A 71 -0.96 15.04 -1.56
CA LYS A 71 -1.90 15.41 -0.49
C LYS A 71 -2.33 16.85 -0.65
N LYS A 72 -3.64 17.05 -0.53
CA LYS A 72 -4.29 18.35 -0.60
C LYS A 72 -5.09 18.62 0.68
N ASP A 73 -5.25 19.90 1.00
CA ASP A 73 -6.12 20.35 2.09
C ASP A 73 -7.61 20.29 1.68
N ARG A 74 -8.48 20.77 2.57
CA ARG A 74 -9.94 20.79 2.31
C ARG A 74 -10.35 21.76 1.18
N LYS A 75 -9.49 22.72 0.83
CA LYS A 75 -9.71 23.70 -0.25
C LYS A 75 -9.15 23.20 -1.60
N GLY A 76 -8.44 22.06 -1.61
CA GLY A 76 -7.85 21.49 -2.81
C GLY A 76 -6.42 21.95 -3.09
N THR A 77 -5.80 22.73 -2.19
CA THR A 77 -4.42 23.19 -2.31
C THR A 77 -3.45 22.14 -1.78
N LEU A 78 -2.24 22.04 -2.33
CA LEU A 78 -1.23 21.11 -1.81
C LEU A 78 -0.94 21.38 -0.34
N LEU A 79 -0.90 20.31 0.46
CA LEU A 79 -0.59 20.40 1.89
C LEU A 79 0.88 20.80 2.14
N LYS A 80 1.77 20.48 1.19
CA LYS A 80 3.19 20.83 1.25
C LYS A 80 3.47 22.02 0.34
N ASP A 81 4.20 23.01 0.86
CA ASP A 81 4.56 24.23 0.12
C ASP A 81 5.71 24.01 -0.89
N TYR A 82 6.55 22.98 -0.68
CA TYR A 82 7.73 22.67 -1.52
C TYR A 82 8.73 23.84 -1.70
N GLY A 83 8.63 24.92 -0.93
CA GLY A 83 9.60 26.02 -0.89
C GLY A 83 9.89 26.63 -2.26
N GLY A 84 8.83 26.90 -3.04
CA GLY A 84 8.96 27.47 -4.39
C GLY A 84 9.35 26.48 -5.50
N LYS A 85 9.63 25.21 -5.17
CA LYS A 85 10.02 24.16 -6.14
C LYS A 85 8.81 23.45 -6.78
N LYS A 86 7.62 24.08 -6.76
CA LYS A 86 6.39 23.48 -7.29
C LYS A 86 6.48 23.13 -8.79
N GLN A 87 7.31 23.85 -9.54
CA GLN A 87 7.59 23.61 -10.96
C GLN A 87 8.26 22.24 -11.24
N MET A 88 8.96 21.69 -10.24
CA MET A 88 9.71 20.42 -10.36
C MET A 88 8.94 19.22 -9.80
N LEU A 89 7.65 19.42 -9.46
CA LEU A 89 6.85 18.34 -8.92
C LEU A 89 6.53 17.32 -9.99
N HIS A 90 6.67 16.05 -9.62
CA HIS A 90 6.18 14.96 -10.43
C HIS A 90 4.65 15.03 -10.49
N PRO A 91 4.00 14.96 -11.68
CA PRO A 91 2.58 15.26 -11.80
C PRO A 91 1.66 14.42 -10.92
N PHE A 92 2.00 13.13 -10.75
CA PHE A 92 1.24 12.22 -9.90
C PHE A 92 1.39 12.50 -8.41
N GLY A 93 2.59 12.86 -7.95
CA GLY A 93 2.90 12.91 -6.53
C GLY A 93 4.34 12.53 -6.21
N PRO A 94 4.76 12.70 -4.94
CA PRO A 94 6.11 12.38 -4.51
C PRO A 94 6.34 10.86 -4.47
N LEU A 95 7.61 10.46 -4.39
CA LEU A 95 7.98 9.11 -3.98
C LEU A 95 7.46 8.84 -2.56
N CYS A 96 7.04 7.60 -2.32
CA CYS A 96 6.53 7.15 -1.03
C CYS A 96 7.68 7.05 -0.02
N SER A 97 7.48 7.60 1.19
CA SER A 97 8.39 7.37 2.31
C SER A 97 7.96 6.12 3.10
N ASP A 98 8.63 5.83 4.19
CA ASP A 98 8.25 4.80 5.17
C ASP A 98 7.20 5.30 6.19
N VAL A 99 6.55 6.45 5.97
CA VAL A 99 5.48 6.98 6.83
C VAL A 99 4.21 7.16 6.02
N TRP A 100 3.26 6.25 6.21
CA TRP A 100 2.04 6.14 5.43
C TRP A 100 0.84 6.65 6.23
N SER A 101 0.23 7.71 5.72
CA SER A 101 -0.96 8.35 6.32
C SER A 101 -2.07 8.63 5.30
N ASP A 102 -1.87 8.19 4.06
CA ASP A 102 -2.83 8.30 2.95
C ASP A 102 -3.69 7.04 2.77
N ILE A 103 -3.26 5.91 3.34
CA ILE A 103 -4.03 4.66 3.36
C ILE A 103 -4.71 4.53 4.72
N HIS A 104 -6.04 4.49 4.75
CA HIS A 104 -6.80 4.43 5.99
C HIS A 104 -7.37 3.04 6.27
N ARG A 105 -7.45 2.69 7.56
CA ARG A 105 -8.13 1.47 8.00
C ARG A 105 -9.61 1.47 7.58
N ILE A 106 -10.15 0.29 7.31
CA ILE A 106 -11.58 0.13 7.05
C ILE A 106 -12.33 0.44 8.35
N ARG A 107 -13.10 1.53 8.40
CA ARG A 107 -13.82 1.99 9.61
C ARG A 107 -15.29 1.59 9.65
N HIS A 108 -15.97 1.63 8.51
CA HIS A 108 -17.41 1.40 8.45
C HIS A 108 -17.73 -0.11 8.45
N ALA A 109 -18.59 -0.54 9.37
CA ALA A 109 -19.02 -1.93 9.48
C ALA A 109 -19.62 -2.47 8.17
N LYS A 110 -20.35 -1.64 7.40
CA LYS A 110 -20.88 -2.00 6.07
C LYS A 110 -19.82 -2.39 5.04
N LYS A 111 -18.56 -1.96 5.25
CA LYS A 111 -17.42 -2.23 4.36
C LYS A 111 -16.45 -3.25 4.97
N ARG A 112 -16.70 -3.73 6.18
CA ARG A 112 -15.92 -4.79 6.84
C ARG A 112 -16.61 -6.12 6.60
N ASP A 113 -15.81 -7.15 6.38
CA ASP A 113 -16.31 -8.51 6.52
C ASP A 113 -16.61 -8.80 8.00
N LYS A 114 -17.10 -10.03 8.25
CA LYS A 114 -17.23 -10.58 9.61
C LYS A 114 -15.91 -10.61 10.40
N HIS A 115 -14.76 -10.43 9.75
CA HIS A 115 -13.46 -10.38 10.43
C HIS A 115 -13.17 -8.97 11.02
N PRO A 116 -12.92 -8.87 12.33
CA PRO A 116 -12.81 -7.58 13.03
C PRO A 116 -11.60 -6.74 12.60
N CYS A 117 -10.52 -7.39 12.14
CA CYS A 117 -9.24 -6.76 11.82
C CYS A 117 -8.87 -6.87 10.34
N GLN A 118 -9.83 -6.74 9.43
CA GLN A 118 -9.57 -6.77 7.99
C GLN A 118 -8.67 -5.60 7.54
N LEU A 119 -7.55 -5.90 6.87
CA LEU A 119 -6.70 -4.91 6.23
C LEU A 119 -7.33 -4.41 4.91
N PRO A 120 -7.11 -3.14 4.51
CA PRO A 120 -7.56 -2.65 3.22
C PRO A 120 -6.71 -3.25 2.08
N PRO A 121 -7.32 -3.77 0.99
CA PRO A 121 -6.57 -4.39 -0.11
C PRO A 121 -5.46 -3.52 -0.70
N HIS A 122 -5.70 -2.21 -0.83
CA HIS A 122 -4.72 -1.29 -1.39
C HIS A 122 -3.45 -1.08 -0.53
N LEU A 123 -3.50 -1.38 0.77
CA LEU A 123 -2.28 -1.46 1.59
C LEU A 123 -1.38 -2.61 1.12
N LEU A 124 -1.98 -3.77 0.86
CA LEU A 124 -1.27 -4.96 0.41
C LEU A 124 -0.83 -4.79 -1.05
N GLU A 125 -1.67 -4.21 -1.91
CA GLU A 125 -1.29 -3.89 -3.29
C GLU A 125 -0.08 -2.94 -3.32
N ARG A 126 0.00 -1.93 -2.44
CA ARG A 126 1.18 -1.07 -2.33
C ARG A 126 2.46 -1.86 -1.98
N LEU A 127 2.38 -2.77 -1.01
CA LEU A 127 3.51 -3.62 -0.62
C LEU A 127 3.96 -4.54 -1.76
N ILE A 128 3.01 -5.15 -2.49
CA ILE A 128 3.27 -6.03 -3.63
C ILE A 128 3.91 -5.24 -4.78
N LEU A 129 3.34 -4.08 -5.14
CA LEU A 129 3.90 -3.21 -6.18
C LEU A 129 5.32 -2.76 -5.84
N MET A 130 5.64 -2.54 -4.56
CA MET A 130 6.97 -2.13 -4.14
C MET A 130 8.01 -3.26 -4.18
N SER A 131 7.61 -4.54 -4.20
CA SER A 131 8.54 -5.64 -3.86
C SER A 131 8.49 -6.90 -4.72
N MET A 132 7.53 -7.03 -5.64
CA MET A 132 7.31 -8.27 -6.40
C MET A 132 6.97 -8.04 -7.86
N GLU A 133 7.29 -8.95 -8.77
CA GLU A 133 6.85 -8.91 -10.18
C GLU A 133 5.61 -9.78 -10.44
N GLU A 134 4.98 -9.62 -11.61
CA GLU A 134 3.84 -10.42 -12.03
C GLU A 134 4.19 -11.92 -12.00
N GLY A 135 3.24 -12.77 -11.62
CA GLY A 135 3.42 -14.22 -11.56
C GLY A 135 4.24 -14.72 -10.37
N GLU A 136 4.91 -13.84 -9.61
CA GLU A 136 5.59 -14.25 -8.37
C GLU A 136 4.59 -14.70 -7.29
N VAL A 137 5.09 -15.48 -6.33
CA VAL A 137 4.26 -16.14 -5.31
C VAL A 137 4.35 -15.38 -3.97
N ILE A 138 3.19 -15.09 -3.39
CA ILE A 138 3.02 -14.55 -2.04
C ILE A 138 2.66 -15.68 -1.08
N LEU A 139 3.29 -15.72 0.09
CA LEU A 139 2.88 -16.59 1.19
C LEU A 139 2.28 -15.75 2.32
N ASP A 140 1.06 -16.09 2.73
CA ASP A 140 0.42 -15.53 3.92
C ASP A 140 -0.03 -16.66 4.88
N PRO A 141 0.72 -16.91 5.96
CA PRO A 141 0.36 -17.97 6.91
C PRO A 141 -0.80 -17.60 7.84
N PHE A 142 -1.32 -16.36 7.78
CA PHE A 142 -2.41 -15.85 8.60
C PHE A 142 -3.44 -15.11 7.73
N LEU A 143 -3.96 -15.83 6.73
CA LEU A 143 -4.70 -15.24 5.61
C LEU A 143 -6.00 -14.52 6.03
N GLY A 144 -6.62 -14.93 7.15
CA GLY A 144 -7.90 -14.39 7.59
C GLY A 144 -8.97 -14.54 6.51
N THR A 145 -9.71 -13.46 6.22
CA THR A 145 -10.71 -13.43 5.14
C THR A 145 -10.13 -13.16 3.74
N GLY A 146 -8.81 -13.27 3.56
CA GLY A 146 -8.21 -13.31 2.22
C GLY A 146 -7.78 -11.98 1.63
N THR A 147 -7.57 -10.91 2.41
CA THR A 147 -7.13 -9.61 1.85
C THR A 147 -5.84 -9.75 1.01
N THR A 148 -4.86 -10.52 1.48
CA THR A 148 -3.61 -10.76 0.74
C THR A 148 -3.85 -11.50 -0.57
N ALA A 149 -4.71 -12.52 -0.56
CA ALA A 149 -5.08 -13.27 -1.76
C ALA A 149 -5.81 -12.38 -2.79
N ILE A 150 -6.69 -11.48 -2.33
CA ILE A 150 -7.38 -10.53 -3.19
C ILE A 150 -6.39 -9.54 -3.83
N ALA A 151 -5.49 -8.95 -3.04
CA ALA A 151 -4.47 -8.06 -3.57
C ALA A 151 -3.52 -8.76 -4.56
N ALA A 152 -3.14 -10.01 -4.26
CA ALA A 152 -2.36 -10.86 -5.16
C ALA A 152 -3.10 -11.10 -6.49
N LYS A 153 -4.36 -11.54 -6.44
CA LYS A 153 -5.17 -11.80 -7.64
C LYS A 153 -5.33 -10.55 -8.52
N ARG A 154 -5.65 -9.41 -7.90
CA ARG A 154 -5.81 -8.13 -8.60
C ARG A 154 -4.55 -7.67 -9.32
N LEU A 155 -3.39 -7.98 -8.76
CA LEU A 155 -2.08 -7.68 -9.35
C LEU A 155 -1.50 -8.87 -10.11
N GLN A 156 -2.26 -9.93 -10.36
CA GLN A 156 -1.81 -11.12 -11.09
C GLN A 156 -0.53 -11.75 -10.50
N ARG A 157 -0.44 -11.80 -9.16
CA ARG A 157 0.53 -12.61 -8.42
C ARG A 157 -0.15 -13.90 -7.96
N ASN A 158 0.65 -14.96 -7.88
CA ASN A 158 0.23 -16.21 -7.26
C ASN A 158 0.24 -16.06 -5.74
N PHE A 159 -0.57 -16.84 -5.02
CA PHE A 159 -0.54 -16.83 -3.57
C PHE A 159 -0.74 -18.23 -2.98
N ILE A 160 -0.18 -18.42 -1.79
CA ILE A 160 -0.41 -19.57 -0.91
C ILE A 160 -0.83 -18.97 0.42
N GLY A 161 -1.99 -19.39 0.94
CA GLY A 161 -2.54 -18.86 2.17
C GLY A 161 -2.95 -19.97 3.12
N PHE A 162 -2.67 -19.78 4.41
CA PHE A 162 -3.13 -20.66 5.48
C PHE A 162 -4.04 -19.87 6.44
N GLU A 163 -5.12 -20.50 6.87
CA GLU A 163 -6.02 -19.97 7.88
C GLU A 163 -6.56 -21.15 8.69
N LYS A 164 -6.61 -20.98 10.02
CA LYS A 164 -7.01 -22.04 10.95
C LYS A 164 -8.54 -22.12 11.05
N ASP A 165 -9.22 -20.98 10.97
CA ASP A 165 -10.67 -20.92 11.07
C ASP A 165 -11.32 -21.29 9.73
N TRP A 166 -12.04 -22.41 9.72
CA TRP A 166 -12.75 -22.89 8.54
C TRP A 166 -13.74 -21.86 7.96
N HIS A 167 -14.40 -21.08 8.80
CA HIS A 167 -15.34 -20.05 8.33
C HIS A 167 -14.61 -18.95 7.55
N TYR A 168 -13.43 -18.53 8.02
CA TYR A 168 -12.61 -17.55 7.29
C TYR A 168 -12.04 -18.12 6.01
N CYS A 169 -11.66 -19.41 5.98
CA CYS A 169 -11.28 -20.09 4.73
C CYS A 169 -12.40 -20.04 3.68
N GLN A 170 -13.65 -20.27 4.07
CA GLN A 170 -14.79 -20.20 3.14
C GLN A 170 -14.99 -18.78 2.60
N ILE A 171 -14.96 -17.75 3.47
CA ILE A 171 -15.07 -16.35 3.05
C ILE A 171 -13.92 -15.97 2.11
N ALA A 172 -12.68 -16.33 2.45
CA ALA A 172 -11.51 -16.05 1.61
C ALA A 172 -11.64 -16.69 0.24
N ARG A 173 -12.07 -17.96 0.17
CA ARG A 173 -12.29 -18.68 -1.09
C ARG A 173 -13.35 -18.02 -1.95
N GLU A 174 -14.54 -17.75 -1.38
CA GLU A 174 -15.63 -17.09 -2.11
C GLU A 174 -15.20 -15.73 -2.67
N LYS A 175 -14.50 -14.93 -1.87
CA LYS A 175 -13.95 -13.65 -2.32
C LYS A 175 -12.97 -13.81 -3.46
N VAL A 176 -12.03 -14.74 -3.35
CA VAL A 176 -11.06 -14.99 -4.41
C VAL A 176 -11.76 -15.46 -5.67
N ASP A 177 -12.74 -16.37 -5.58
CA ASP A 177 -13.45 -16.91 -6.74
C ASP A 177 -14.28 -15.85 -7.45
N THR A 178 -14.93 -14.97 -6.69
CA THR A 178 -15.79 -13.89 -7.22
C THR A 178 -15.04 -12.63 -7.64
N GLU A 179 -13.80 -12.44 -7.19
CA GLU A 179 -12.99 -11.27 -7.54
C GLU A 179 -12.60 -11.31 -9.02
N LYS A 180 -13.12 -10.34 -9.78
CA LYS A 180 -12.86 -10.17 -11.22
C LYS A 180 -12.06 -8.91 -11.51
N PHE A 181 -11.89 -8.03 -10.52
CA PHE A 181 -11.17 -6.78 -10.70
C PHE A 181 -9.68 -7.05 -10.86
N ILE A 182 -9.07 -6.38 -11.83
CA ILE A 182 -7.62 -6.37 -12.03
C ILE A 182 -7.16 -4.93 -11.88
N SER A 183 -6.21 -4.69 -10.99
CA SER A 183 -5.71 -3.36 -10.67
C SER A 183 -4.67 -2.94 -11.72
N LYS A 184 -5.14 -2.57 -12.91
CA LYS A 184 -4.30 -2.12 -14.03
C LYS A 184 -4.85 -0.91 -14.78
N LEU A 185 -3.96 -0.15 -15.41
CA LEU A 185 -4.26 0.82 -16.46
C LEU A 185 -3.51 0.42 -17.73
N GLY A 186 -4.23 0.15 -18.81
CA GLY A 186 -3.66 -0.50 -19.99
C GLY A 186 -3.02 -1.84 -19.61
N ASN A 187 -1.70 -1.93 -19.77
CA ASN A 187 -0.90 -3.11 -19.43
C ASN A 187 -0.03 -2.92 -18.17
N VAL A 188 -0.25 -1.85 -17.40
CA VAL A 188 0.56 -1.50 -16.22
C VAL A 188 -0.25 -1.70 -14.95
N TYR A 189 0.32 -2.41 -13.97
CA TYR A 189 -0.31 -2.58 -12.67
C TYR A 189 -0.19 -1.33 -11.79
N VAL A 190 -1.31 -0.97 -11.16
CA VAL A 190 -1.42 0.15 -10.22
C VAL A 190 -2.27 -0.28 -9.03
N SER A 191 -2.41 0.53 -7.99
CA SER A 191 -3.37 0.28 -6.90
C SER A 191 -4.48 1.32 -6.92
N PHE A 192 -5.72 0.86 -6.74
CA PHE A 192 -6.91 1.70 -6.77
C PHE A 192 -7.59 1.83 -5.41
N TYR A 193 -8.21 3.00 -5.17
CA TYR A 193 -9.18 3.19 -4.10
C TYR A 193 -10.26 4.18 -4.54
N LEU A 194 -11.53 3.80 -4.38
CA LEU A 194 -12.71 4.60 -4.77
C LEU A 194 -12.58 5.19 -6.19
N HIS A 195 -12.16 4.36 -7.15
CA HIS A 195 -11.95 4.71 -8.57
C HIS A 195 -10.75 5.62 -8.87
N GLU A 196 -9.91 5.93 -7.88
CA GLU A 196 -8.68 6.69 -8.09
C GLU A 196 -7.45 5.78 -8.00
N VAL A 197 -6.42 6.06 -8.80
CA VAL A 197 -5.11 5.44 -8.60
C VAL A 197 -4.43 6.08 -7.38
N ILE A 198 -4.05 5.25 -6.42
CA ILE A 198 -3.42 5.69 -5.17
C ILE A 198 -1.98 5.17 -4.99
N THR A 199 -1.54 4.23 -5.82
CA THR A 199 -0.14 3.81 -5.89
C THR A 199 0.22 3.42 -7.33
N LEU A 200 1.37 3.90 -7.81
CA LEU A 200 2.01 3.43 -9.03
C LEU A 200 3.51 3.29 -8.81
N ARG A 201 4.22 2.59 -9.70
CA ARG A 201 5.68 2.51 -9.70
C ARG A 201 6.26 3.65 -10.51
N GLU A 202 7.35 4.23 -10.04
CA GLU A 202 7.97 5.39 -10.69
C GLU A 202 8.34 5.12 -12.14
N TYR A 203 9.02 3.99 -12.38
CA TYR A 203 9.51 3.65 -13.71
C TYR A 203 8.37 3.37 -14.72
N ASP A 204 7.15 3.13 -14.24
CA ASP A 204 5.97 2.90 -15.08
C ASP A 204 5.28 4.22 -15.52
N TRP A 205 5.65 5.36 -14.94
CA TRP A 205 5.02 6.65 -15.23
C TRP A 205 4.96 7.01 -16.72
N PRO A 206 6.02 6.79 -17.54
CA PRO A 206 5.97 7.10 -18.98
C PRO A 206 4.81 6.41 -19.72
N ASN A 207 4.42 5.21 -19.27
CA ASN A 207 3.32 4.42 -19.85
C ASN A 207 1.95 4.75 -19.23
N LEU A 208 1.95 5.49 -18.11
CA LEU A 208 0.74 5.82 -17.34
C LEU A 208 0.27 7.26 -17.56
N LYS A 209 1.18 8.20 -17.85
CA LYS A 209 0.89 9.64 -17.90
C LYS A 209 -0.30 10.01 -18.80
N ASP A 210 -0.49 9.29 -19.90
CA ASP A 210 -1.54 9.60 -20.89
C ASP A 210 -2.93 9.14 -20.44
N PHE A 211 -3.02 8.30 -19.40
CA PHE A 211 -4.28 7.97 -18.72
C PHE A 211 -4.73 9.07 -17.75
N PHE A 212 -3.92 10.12 -17.54
CA PHE A 212 -4.25 11.21 -16.64
C PHE A 212 -4.52 12.51 -17.39
N GLU A 213 -5.44 13.29 -16.84
CA GLU A 213 -5.60 14.72 -17.13
C GLU A 213 -4.59 15.48 -16.27
N ILE A 214 -3.51 15.92 -16.92
CA ILE A 214 -2.40 16.64 -16.28
C ILE A 214 -2.50 18.13 -16.65
N PRO A 215 -2.41 19.06 -15.68
CA PRO A 215 -2.38 20.50 -15.99
C PRO A 215 -1.26 20.85 -16.97
N GLN A 216 -1.55 21.73 -17.94
CA GLN A 216 -0.56 22.18 -18.91
C GLN A 216 0.62 22.89 -18.24
N ILE A 217 0.34 23.66 -17.18
CA ILE A 217 1.36 24.31 -16.35
C ILE A 217 1.51 23.50 -15.07
N ILE A 218 2.68 22.90 -14.84
CA ILE A 218 2.95 22.03 -13.67
C ILE A 218 2.65 22.71 -12.34
N LYS A 219 2.89 24.03 -12.23
CA LYS A 219 2.56 24.80 -11.02
C LYS A 219 1.08 24.72 -10.65
N ASP A 220 0.18 24.53 -11.62
CA ASP A 220 -1.26 24.47 -11.39
C ASP A 220 -1.68 23.20 -10.64
N ILE A 221 -0.80 22.19 -10.53
CA ILE A 221 -1.02 21.02 -9.66
C ILE A 221 -1.23 21.44 -8.20
N ASP A 222 -0.79 22.64 -7.83
CA ASP A 222 -1.07 23.22 -6.53
C ASP A 222 -2.57 23.19 -6.20
N THR A 223 -3.40 23.63 -7.14
CA THR A 223 -4.86 23.76 -6.96
C THR A 223 -5.65 22.75 -7.78
N GLN A 224 -5.12 22.31 -8.92
CA GLN A 224 -5.74 21.32 -9.81
C GLN A 224 -5.25 19.92 -9.46
N LYS A 225 -6.17 19.01 -9.12
CA LYS A 225 -5.86 17.59 -8.90
C LYS A 225 -5.85 16.88 -10.26
N ILE A 226 -4.80 16.12 -10.54
CA ILE A 226 -4.80 15.21 -11.70
C ILE A 226 -5.93 14.18 -11.55
N ARG A 227 -6.55 13.81 -12.66
CA ARG A 227 -7.67 12.83 -12.67
C ARG A 227 -7.40 11.77 -13.72
N LEU A 228 -7.96 10.58 -13.52
CA LEU A 228 -8.00 9.59 -14.60
C LEU A 228 -8.90 10.13 -15.71
N ARG A 229 -8.48 9.97 -16.96
CA ARG A 229 -9.32 10.17 -18.13
C ARG A 229 -10.43 9.12 -18.09
N GLY A 230 -11.68 9.57 -18.24
CA GLY A 230 -12.87 8.72 -18.32
C GLY A 230 -12.94 7.91 -19.60
#